data_AF-X1HBD8-F1
#
_entry.id   AF-X1HBD8-F1
#
_cell.length_a   1.000
_cell.length_b   1.000
_cell.length_c   1.000
_cell.angle_alpha   90.00
_cell.angle_beta   90.00
_cell.angle_gamma   90.00
#
_symmetry.space_group_name_H-M   'P 1'
#
loop_
_entity.id
_entity.type
_entity.pdbx_description
1 polymer ?
#
loop_
_entity_poly.entity_id
_entity_poly.type
_entity_poly.pdbx_seq_one_letter_code
_entity_poly.pdbx_strand_id
1 'polypeptide(L)'
;AHGGRSADSKVLNLTETFNFIQKFLTSYEVDVEMIKAAIKGEPELQRLQARKAIEHQKDIEYQLLLGDRDARLGTGNKMIYTTAGLLHSSIATDVIATADFNEASFWSFLRRAFSDRMSKEKVMVAGGRIVEAISKWALGRFVINDRIKAATGMVVPQYVTPFGTVNVVYHPLLEESLEGDGWVLDMNYLKLKVMVNTQLKTAIQENDAYERKDEYWTEIGLKLGMKECHRRLTVTD
;
A
#
# COMPACT_ATOMS: atom_id res chain seq x y z
N ALA A 1 36.18 20.46 -37.17
CA ALA A 1 35.93 21.64 -36.31
C ALA A 1 35.08 21.21 -35.13
N HIS A 2 35.66 21.08 -33.93
CA HIS A 2 34.93 20.83 -32.70
C HIS A 2 34.68 22.18 -32.01
N GLY A 3 33.48 22.73 -32.21
CA GLY A 3 33.05 23.98 -31.60
C GLY A 3 31.54 24.00 -31.50
N GLY A 4 31.01 23.39 -30.44
CA GLY A 4 29.61 23.55 -30.03
C GLY A 4 29.48 24.73 -29.06
N ARG A 5 28.36 25.46 -29.15
CA ARG A 5 28.02 26.57 -28.24
C ARG A 5 27.92 26.09 -26.79
N SER A 6 28.04 27.02 -25.85
CA SER A 6 27.92 26.83 -24.39
C SER A 6 26.85 25.79 -24.03
N ALA A 7 27.14 24.94 -23.05
CA ALA A 7 26.20 23.96 -22.52
C ALA A 7 24.89 24.63 -22.07
N ASP A 8 23.76 24.00 -22.39
CA ASP A 8 22.45 24.46 -21.93
C ASP A 8 22.40 24.52 -20.40
N SER A 9 21.86 25.61 -19.87
CA SER A 9 21.65 25.77 -18.43
C SER A 9 20.65 24.72 -17.95
N LYS A 10 21.03 23.91 -16.95
CA LYS A 10 20.07 23.06 -16.24
C LYS A 10 19.14 23.95 -15.43
N VAL A 11 17.91 24.12 -15.89
CA VAL A 11 16.85 24.75 -15.10
C VAL A 11 16.52 23.81 -13.94
N LEU A 12 16.92 24.20 -12.72
CA LEU A 12 16.49 23.54 -11.50
C LEU A 12 15.12 24.10 -11.13
N ASN A 13 14.06 23.50 -11.67
CA ASN A 13 12.71 23.79 -11.20
C ASN A 13 12.64 23.42 -9.72
N LEU A 14 12.19 24.37 -8.88
CA LEU A 14 11.95 24.12 -7.47
C LEU A 14 10.83 23.07 -7.38
N THR A 15 11.21 21.82 -7.17
CA THR A 15 10.24 20.75 -7.00
C THR A 15 9.65 20.92 -5.62
N GLU A 16 8.34 21.15 -5.54
CA GLU A 16 7.63 21.17 -4.27
C GLU A 16 8.02 19.91 -3.47
N THR A 17 8.50 20.12 -2.24
CA THR A 17 8.93 19.05 -1.35
C THR A 17 7.70 18.58 -0.59
N PHE A 18 7.25 17.37 -0.89
CA PHE A 18 6.08 16.81 -0.24
C PHE A 18 6.49 16.00 0.97
N ASN A 19 5.70 16.14 2.02
CA ASN A 19 5.88 15.37 3.23
C ASN A 19 5.59 13.89 2.94
N PHE A 20 6.40 12.98 3.49
CA PHE A 20 6.26 11.53 3.30
C PHE A 20 5.35 10.90 4.36
N ILE A 21 4.70 11.70 5.20
CA ILE A 21 3.93 11.25 6.37
C ILE A 21 2.59 11.97 6.36
N GLN A 22 1.52 11.21 6.56
CA GLN A 22 0.15 11.69 6.66
C GLN A 22 -0.41 11.35 8.05
N LYS A 23 -1.29 12.24 8.54
CA LYS A 23 -2.05 12.03 9.77
C LYS A 23 -3.36 11.30 9.45
N PHE A 24 -3.57 10.18 10.12
CA PHE A 24 -4.80 9.40 10.08
C PHE A 24 -5.55 9.59 11.39
N LEU A 25 -6.84 9.91 11.28
CA LEU A 25 -7.74 10.12 12.40
C LEU A 25 -9.03 9.35 12.16
N THR A 26 -9.41 8.50 13.11
CA THR A 26 -10.70 7.79 13.06
C THR A 26 -11.39 7.99 14.40
N SER A 27 -12.35 8.91 14.44
CA SER A 27 -13.16 9.20 15.63
C SER A 27 -14.45 8.41 15.66
N TYR A 28 -14.92 8.06 16.85
CA TYR A 28 -16.23 7.48 17.08
C TYR A 28 -16.80 7.97 18.41
N GLU A 29 -18.13 8.04 18.48
CA GLU A 29 -18.88 8.55 19.62
C GLU A 29 -19.88 7.49 20.08
N VAL A 30 -20.08 7.41 21.40
CA VAL A 30 -21.03 6.48 22.02
C VAL A 30 -21.76 7.19 23.16
N ASP A 31 -23.09 7.11 23.15
CA ASP A 31 -23.93 7.63 24.22
C ASP A 31 -23.69 6.88 25.53
N VAL A 32 -23.68 7.62 26.64
CA VAL A 32 -23.43 7.04 27.97
C VAL A 32 -24.51 6.01 28.35
N GLU A 33 -25.75 6.18 27.88
CA GLU A 33 -26.84 5.24 28.08
C GLU A 33 -26.59 3.92 27.35
N MET A 34 -26.11 3.98 26.11
CA MET A 34 -25.76 2.78 25.32
C MET A 34 -24.58 2.02 25.90
N ILE A 35 -23.60 2.72 26.49
CA ILE A 35 -22.49 2.09 27.20
C ILE A 35 -23.02 1.23 28.36
N LYS A 36 -24.05 1.71 29.07
CA LYS A 36 -24.66 0.99 30.20
C LYS A 36 -25.63 -0.11 29.77
N ALA A 37 -26.28 0.04 28.62
CA ALA A 37 -27.40 -0.82 28.21
C ALA A 37 -26.99 -2.22 27.72
N ALA A 38 -25.70 -2.52 27.50
CA ALA A 38 -25.16 -3.84 27.14
C ALA A 38 -26.10 -4.68 26.23
N ILE A 39 -26.54 -4.10 25.11
CA ILE A 39 -27.67 -4.56 24.28
C ILE A 39 -27.46 -5.98 23.71
N LYS A 40 -26.23 -6.51 23.72
CA LYS A 40 -25.88 -7.84 23.19
C LYS A 40 -24.99 -8.69 24.11
N GLY A 41 -24.91 -8.39 25.41
CA GLY A 41 -24.09 -9.15 26.37
C GLY A 41 -22.59 -8.83 26.35
N GLU A 42 -22.11 -8.08 25.35
CA GLU A 42 -20.79 -7.45 25.33
C GLU A 42 -20.92 -5.93 25.52
N PRO A 43 -19.94 -5.26 26.17
CA PRO A 43 -19.93 -3.80 26.25
C PRO A 43 -19.86 -3.17 24.86
N GLU A 44 -20.89 -2.41 24.47
CA GLU A 44 -21.02 -1.79 23.14
C GLU A 44 -19.81 -0.93 22.77
N LEU A 45 -19.21 -0.27 23.77
CA LEU A 45 -17.97 0.47 23.61
C LEU A 45 -16.87 -0.40 23.01
N GLN A 46 -16.55 -1.56 23.62
CA GLN A 46 -15.46 -2.44 23.18
C GLN A 46 -15.66 -2.94 21.75
N ARG A 47 -16.91 -3.30 21.40
CA ARG A 47 -17.29 -3.70 20.05
C ARG A 47 -17.02 -2.59 19.03
N LEU A 48 -17.38 -1.35 19.37
CA LEU A 48 -17.12 -0.19 18.53
C LEU A 48 -15.63 0.13 18.43
N GLN A 49 -14.86 0.05 19.54
CA GLN A 49 -13.41 0.27 19.51
C GLN A 49 -12.73 -0.74 18.58
N ALA A 50 -13.11 -2.03 18.64
CA ALA A 50 -12.55 -3.08 17.80
C ALA A 50 -12.89 -2.88 16.32
N ARG A 51 -14.16 -2.57 16.00
CA ARG A 51 -14.58 -2.30 14.62
C ARG A 51 -13.85 -1.08 14.06
N LYS A 52 -13.70 -0.01 14.84
CA LYS A 52 -13.03 1.21 14.42
C LYS A 52 -11.51 1.06 14.30
N ALA A 53 -10.90 0.16 15.07
CA ALA A 53 -9.50 -0.21 14.87
C ALA A 53 -9.27 -0.86 13.50
N ILE A 54 -10.16 -1.77 13.09
CA ILE A 54 -10.09 -2.42 11.78
C ILE A 54 -10.28 -1.39 10.65
N GLU A 55 -11.28 -0.51 10.77
CA GLU A 55 -11.49 0.57 9.80
C GLU A 55 -10.25 1.48 9.70
N HIS A 56 -9.67 1.88 10.83
CA HIS A 56 -8.46 2.71 10.85
C HIS A 56 -7.26 2.04 10.14
N GLN A 57 -7.07 0.74 10.35
CA GLN A 57 -6.01 -0.02 9.68
C GLN A 57 -6.26 -0.11 8.17
N LYS A 58 -7.50 -0.37 7.76
CA LYS A 58 -7.88 -0.38 6.33
C LYS A 58 -7.65 0.97 5.66
N ASP A 59 -8.01 2.07 6.32
CA ASP A 59 -7.82 3.42 5.79
C ASP A 59 -6.33 3.73 5.56
N ILE A 60 -5.47 3.33 6.50
CA ILE A 60 -4.02 3.44 6.35
C ILE A 60 -3.55 2.62 5.14
N GLU A 61 -3.98 1.36 5.04
CA GLU A 61 -3.58 0.46 3.96
C GLU A 61 -4.01 0.99 2.58
N TYR A 62 -5.26 1.44 2.46
CA TYR A 62 -5.77 2.09 1.25
C TYR A 62 -4.94 3.30 0.84
N GLN A 63 -4.60 4.18 1.78
CA GLN A 63 -3.77 5.34 1.46
C GLN A 63 -2.34 4.94 1.05
N LEU A 64 -1.74 3.92 1.67
CA LEU A 64 -0.40 3.44 1.31
C LEU A 64 -0.36 2.78 -0.08
N LEU A 65 -1.44 2.10 -0.48
CA LEU A 65 -1.52 1.43 -1.78
C LEU A 65 -1.99 2.36 -2.89
N LEU A 66 -3.12 3.04 -2.69
CA LEU A 66 -3.87 3.73 -3.75
C LEU A 66 -3.85 5.26 -3.60
N GLY A 67 -3.40 5.76 -2.45
CA GLY A 67 -3.49 7.17 -2.10
C GLY A 67 -2.90 8.11 -3.15
N ASP A 68 -3.52 9.26 -3.30
CA ASP A 68 -3.04 10.35 -4.13
C ASP A 68 -2.36 11.44 -3.30
N ARG A 69 -1.40 12.12 -3.93
CA ARG A 69 -0.73 13.26 -3.32
C ARG A 69 -1.52 14.53 -3.58
N ASP A 70 -2.04 15.12 -2.52
CA ASP A 70 -2.83 16.33 -2.56
C ASP A 70 -2.42 17.28 -1.43
N ALA A 71 -2.66 18.57 -1.65
CA ALA A 71 -2.49 19.62 -0.67
C ALA A 71 -3.73 20.51 -0.72
N ARG A 72 -4.58 20.40 0.31
CA ARG A 72 -5.84 21.13 0.37
C ARG A 72 -5.95 22.03 1.60
N LEU A 73 -6.66 23.13 1.45
CA LEU A 73 -7.02 24.02 2.55
C LEU A 73 -8.09 23.35 3.43
N GLY A 74 -7.73 23.05 4.68
CA GLY A 74 -8.65 22.59 5.71
C GLY A 74 -9.26 23.73 6.53
N THR A 75 -10.11 23.37 7.48
CA THR A 75 -10.75 24.31 8.41
C THR A 75 -9.71 25.14 9.15
N GLY A 76 -9.88 26.47 9.13
CA GLY A 76 -8.95 27.42 9.76
C GLY A 76 -7.67 27.71 8.96
N ASN A 77 -7.72 27.60 7.63
CA ASN A 77 -6.60 27.88 6.71
C ASN A 77 -5.35 27.02 6.96
N LYS A 78 -5.50 25.85 7.58
CA LYS A 78 -4.42 24.89 7.78
C LYS A 78 -4.35 23.97 6.56
N MET A 79 -3.16 23.82 5.99
CA MET A 79 -2.94 22.89 4.88
C MET A 79 -3.02 21.44 5.38
N ILE A 80 -3.77 20.62 4.67
CA ILE A 80 -3.82 19.17 4.84
C ILE A 80 -3.07 18.57 3.67
N TYR A 81 -2.08 17.73 3.97
CA TYR A 81 -1.28 17.01 2.98
C TYR A 81 -1.63 15.54 2.99
N THR A 82 -1.79 14.95 1.81
CA THR A 82 -1.91 13.50 1.62
C THR A 82 -0.67 12.95 0.92
N THR A 83 -0.30 11.71 1.24
CA THR A 83 0.86 11.06 0.65
C THR A 83 0.47 10.19 -0.54
N ALA A 84 1.28 10.20 -1.61
CA ALA A 84 1.13 9.25 -2.70
C ALA A 84 1.35 7.81 -2.21
N GLY A 85 0.43 6.91 -2.59
CA GLY A 85 0.56 5.47 -2.43
C GLY A 85 1.39 4.84 -3.56
N LEU A 86 1.44 3.51 -3.57
CA LEU A 86 2.13 2.73 -4.60
C LEU A 86 1.59 2.97 -6.01
N LEU A 87 0.29 3.16 -6.17
CA LEU A 87 -0.38 3.39 -7.47
C LEU A 87 0.15 4.64 -8.17
N HIS A 88 0.26 5.74 -7.44
CA HIS A 88 0.65 7.06 -7.94
C HIS A 88 2.13 7.36 -7.74
N SER A 89 2.87 6.42 -7.17
CA SER A 89 4.31 6.49 -7.17
C SER A 89 4.85 6.34 -8.59
N SER A 90 5.88 7.10 -8.95
CA SER A 90 6.47 7.10 -10.31
C SER A 90 7.27 5.81 -10.60
N ILE A 91 6.62 4.65 -10.46
CA ILE A 91 7.14 3.32 -10.74
C ILE A 91 6.90 3.00 -12.21
N ALA A 92 7.86 2.32 -12.85
CA ALA A 92 7.69 1.86 -14.22
C ALA A 92 6.50 0.89 -14.31
N THR A 93 5.58 1.16 -15.23
CA THR A 93 4.35 0.37 -15.42
C THR A 93 4.39 -0.32 -16.77
N ASP A 94 4.22 -1.64 -16.78
CA ASP A 94 3.99 -2.43 -17.99
C ASP A 94 2.49 -2.72 -18.12
N VAL A 95 1.88 -2.27 -19.21
CA VAL A 95 0.47 -2.53 -19.53
C VAL A 95 0.41 -3.67 -20.56
N ILE A 96 -0.37 -4.70 -20.26
CA ILE A 96 -0.55 -5.89 -21.10
C ILE A 96 -2.04 -6.14 -21.28
N ALA A 97 -2.50 -6.39 -22.50
CA ALA A 97 -3.89 -6.79 -22.74
C ALA A 97 -4.14 -8.21 -22.21
N THR A 98 -5.36 -8.48 -21.72
CA THR A 98 -5.74 -9.79 -21.16
C THR A 98 -5.49 -10.93 -22.14
N ALA A 99 -5.80 -10.74 -23.42
CA ALA A 99 -5.59 -11.73 -24.47
C ALA A 99 -4.11 -12.13 -24.61
N ASP A 100 -3.19 -11.22 -24.27
CA ASP A 100 -1.75 -11.39 -24.38
C ASP A 100 -1.09 -11.74 -23.03
N PHE A 101 -1.87 -11.87 -21.95
CA PHE A 101 -1.36 -12.27 -20.66
C PHE A 101 -1.14 -13.79 -20.62
N ASN A 102 0.08 -14.20 -20.97
CA ASN A 102 0.57 -15.57 -21.02
C ASN A 102 1.92 -15.69 -20.28
N GLU A 103 2.40 -16.92 -20.07
CA GLU A 103 3.60 -17.14 -19.23
C GLU A 103 4.82 -16.40 -19.82
N ALA A 104 4.93 -16.32 -21.14
CA ALA A 104 6.03 -15.62 -21.80
C ALA A 104 6.01 -14.09 -21.58
N SER A 105 4.82 -13.48 -21.59
CA SER A 105 4.70 -12.04 -21.29
C SER A 105 4.97 -11.75 -19.81
N PHE A 106 4.55 -12.62 -18.89
CA PHE A 106 4.92 -12.54 -17.49
C PHE A 106 6.41 -12.73 -17.23
N TRP A 107 7.07 -13.68 -17.90
CA TRP A 107 8.53 -13.85 -17.84
C TRP A 107 9.28 -12.63 -18.36
N SER A 108 8.75 -11.98 -19.40
CA SER A 108 9.32 -10.75 -19.94
C SER A 108 9.19 -9.60 -18.93
N PHE A 109 8.04 -9.49 -18.25
CA PHE A 109 7.84 -8.56 -17.14
C PHE A 109 8.82 -8.82 -15.99
N LEU A 110 8.95 -10.07 -15.53
CA LEU A 110 9.88 -10.44 -14.46
C LEU A 110 11.34 -10.15 -14.83
N ARG A 111 11.75 -10.45 -16.07
CA ARG A 111 13.10 -10.11 -16.55
C ARG A 111 13.40 -8.62 -16.40
N ARG A 112 12.41 -7.76 -16.70
CA ARG A 112 12.53 -6.30 -16.54
C ARG A 112 12.42 -5.85 -15.08
N ALA A 113 11.67 -6.56 -14.24
CA ALA A 113 11.60 -6.26 -12.81
C ALA A 113 12.90 -6.63 -12.06
N PHE A 114 13.68 -7.58 -12.59
CA PHE A 114 14.97 -8.00 -12.04
C PHE A 114 16.18 -7.44 -12.80
N SER A 115 16.00 -6.56 -13.79
CA SER A 115 17.10 -6.03 -14.60
C SER A 115 18.15 -5.26 -13.80
N ASP A 116 17.74 -4.67 -12.68
CA ASP A 116 18.58 -3.75 -11.91
C ASP A 116 19.56 -4.49 -10.98
N ARG A 117 19.51 -5.85 -10.97
CA ARG A 117 20.45 -6.77 -10.30
C ARG A 117 20.64 -6.56 -8.79
N MET A 118 19.82 -5.74 -8.13
CA MET A 118 20.03 -5.37 -6.73
C MET A 118 19.53 -6.42 -5.74
N SER A 119 18.30 -6.94 -5.91
CA SER A 119 17.77 -8.02 -5.07
C SER A 119 17.36 -9.24 -5.91
N LYS A 120 17.70 -10.42 -5.38
CA LYS A 120 17.32 -11.73 -5.93
C LYS A 120 15.97 -12.24 -5.42
N GLU A 121 15.40 -11.56 -4.42
CA GLU A 121 14.09 -11.88 -3.83
C GLU A 121 13.22 -10.63 -3.81
N LYS A 122 12.00 -10.74 -4.34
CA LYS A 122 11.02 -9.66 -4.38
C LYS A 122 9.64 -10.18 -3.97
N VAL A 123 8.77 -9.28 -3.52
CA VAL A 123 7.38 -9.59 -3.18
C VAL A 123 6.49 -9.01 -4.26
N MET A 124 5.60 -9.84 -4.81
CA MET A 124 4.57 -9.40 -5.72
C MET A 124 3.25 -9.32 -4.97
N VAL A 125 2.67 -8.13 -4.89
CA VAL A 125 1.32 -7.90 -4.36
C VAL A 125 0.40 -7.75 -5.56
N ALA A 126 -0.61 -8.61 -5.70
CA ALA A 126 -1.43 -8.66 -6.90
C ALA A 126 -2.91 -8.91 -6.62
N GLY A 127 -3.76 -8.37 -7.50
CA GLY A 127 -5.19 -8.63 -7.52
C GLY A 127 -5.55 -10.04 -7.99
N GLY A 128 -6.81 -10.42 -7.78
CA GLY A 128 -7.30 -11.79 -8.02
C GLY A 128 -7.03 -12.30 -9.43
N ARG A 129 -7.23 -11.46 -10.47
CA ARG A 129 -7.05 -11.84 -11.88
C ARG A 129 -5.62 -12.27 -12.21
N ILE A 130 -4.63 -11.52 -11.75
CA ILE A 130 -3.23 -11.86 -11.96
C ILE A 130 -2.89 -13.15 -11.19
N VAL A 131 -3.31 -13.26 -9.93
CA VAL A 131 -3.02 -14.44 -9.11
C VAL A 131 -3.65 -15.70 -9.71
N GLU A 132 -4.87 -15.61 -10.23
CA GLU A 132 -5.55 -16.70 -10.91
C GLU A 132 -4.81 -17.13 -12.18
N ALA A 133 -4.46 -16.18 -13.04
CA ALA A 133 -3.72 -16.46 -14.27
C ALA A 133 -2.33 -17.06 -13.98
N ILE A 134 -1.62 -16.56 -12.94
CA ILE A 134 -0.36 -17.15 -12.52
C ILE A 134 -0.57 -18.59 -12.03
N SER A 135 -1.63 -18.82 -11.24
CA SER A 135 -1.94 -20.15 -10.71
C SER A 135 -2.26 -21.17 -11.79
N LYS A 136 -2.91 -20.75 -12.89
CA LYS A 136 -3.21 -21.62 -14.03
C LYS A 136 -1.96 -22.13 -14.75
N TRP A 137 -0.99 -21.27 -15.03
CA TRP A 137 0.23 -21.68 -15.74
C TRP A 137 1.36 -22.21 -14.84
N ALA A 138 1.34 -21.87 -13.54
CA ALA A 138 2.43 -22.20 -12.61
C ALA A 138 2.17 -23.51 -11.86
N LEU A 139 1.20 -24.29 -12.33
CA LEU A 139 0.80 -25.56 -11.77
C LEU A 139 2.02 -26.50 -11.76
N GLY A 140 2.60 -26.75 -10.58
CA GLY A 140 3.81 -27.55 -10.38
C GLY A 140 5.13 -26.78 -10.27
N ARG A 141 5.15 -25.45 -10.41
CA ARG A 141 6.35 -24.59 -10.22
C ARG A 141 6.32 -23.75 -8.96
N PHE A 142 5.17 -23.65 -8.30
CA PHE A 142 5.09 -23.00 -7.01
C PHE A 142 5.71 -23.87 -5.92
N VAL A 143 6.70 -23.29 -5.24
CA VAL A 143 7.26 -23.85 -4.01
C VAL A 143 6.65 -23.07 -2.86
N ILE A 144 6.28 -23.74 -1.78
CA ILE A 144 5.84 -23.06 -0.57
C ILE A 144 7.08 -22.51 0.14
N ASN A 145 7.07 -21.21 0.44
CA ASN A 145 8.14 -20.62 1.23
C ASN A 145 7.94 -20.97 2.72
N ASP A 146 8.59 -22.04 3.18
CA ASP A 146 8.46 -22.52 4.55
C ASP A 146 8.91 -21.51 5.60
N ARG A 147 9.83 -20.60 5.24
CA ARG A 147 10.31 -19.54 6.14
C ARG A 147 9.23 -18.49 6.42
N ILE A 148 8.53 -18.05 5.38
CA ILE A 148 7.43 -17.08 5.53
C ILE A 148 6.24 -17.74 6.24
N LYS A 149 5.96 -19.00 5.92
CA LYS A 149 4.92 -19.77 6.61
C LYS A 149 5.20 -19.88 8.11
N ALA A 150 6.45 -20.11 8.50
CA ALA A 150 6.83 -20.18 9.91
C ALA A 150 6.76 -18.81 10.62
N ALA A 151 7.08 -17.71 9.94
CA ALA A 151 7.11 -16.38 10.53
C ALA A 151 5.72 -15.71 10.62
N THR A 152 4.87 -15.90 9.60
CA THR A 152 3.59 -15.18 9.45
C THR A 152 2.38 -16.12 9.59
N GLY A 153 2.57 -17.44 9.56
CA GLY A 153 1.48 -18.42 9.53
C GLY A 153 0.76 -18.53 8.17
N MET A 154 1.09 -17.66 7.22
CA MET A 154 0.48 -17.60 5.90
C MET A 154 1.24 -18.45 4.87
N VAL A 155 0.51 -19.21 4.06
CA VAL A 155 1.08 -19.92 2.92
C VAL A 155 1.25 -18.93 1.77
N VAL A 156 2.48 -18.51 1.53
CA VAL A 156 2.82 -17.62 0.41
C VAL A 156 3.48 -18.45 -0.69
N PRO A 157 2.86 -18.56 -1.88
CA PRO A 157 3.46 -19.28 -2.99
C PRO A 157 4.68 -18.50 -3.53
N GLN A 158 5.79 -19.21 -3.69
CA GLN A 158 7.02 -18.67 -4.24
C GLN A 158 7.21 -19.14 -5.68
N TYR A 159 7.33 -18.19 -6.59
CA TYR A 159 7.66 -18.44 -7.99
C TYR A 159 9.17 -18.30 -8.20
N VAL A 160 9.84 -19.42 -8.44
CA VAL A 160 11.30 -19.48 -8.61
C VAL A 160 11.63 -19.35 -10.09
N THR A 161 12.37 -18.32 -10.45
CA THR A 161 12.84 -18.08 -11.83
C THR A 161 14.36 -17.99 -11.89
N PRO A 162 14.99 -18.17 -13.07
CA PRO A 162 16.43 -17.96 -13.24
C PRO A 162 16.88 -16.53 -12.92
N PHE A 163 15.97 -15.55 -12.97
CA PHE A 163 16.26 -14.15 -12.67
C PHE A 163 16.25 -13.85 -11.16
N GLY A 164 15.52 -14.64 -10.39
CA GLY A 164 15.26 -14.42 -8.98
C GLY A 164 13.99 -15.12 -8.51
N THR A 165 13.66 -14.91 -7.24
CA THR A 165 12.49 -15.47 -6.60
C THR A 165 11.45 -14.38 -6.33
N VAL A 166 10.19 -14.68 -6.59
CA VAL A 166 9.06 -13.78 -6.34
C VAL A 166 8.08 -14.47 -5.40
N ASN A 167 7.82 -13.87 -4.25
CA ASN A 167 6.77 -14.31 -3.35
C ASN A 167 5.46 -13.63 -3.78
N VAL A 168 4.47 -14.40 -4.24
CA VAL A 168 3.20 -13.87 -4.76
C VAL A 168 2.18 -13.82 -3.63
N VAL A 169 1.72 -12.62 -3.31
CA VAL A 169 0.74 -12.34 -2.25
C VAL A 169 -0.52 -11.78 -2.90
N TYR A 170 -1.64 -12.45 -2.66
CA TYR A 170 -2.96 -11.94 -3.02
C TYR A 170 -3.38 -10.86 -2.03
N HIS A 171 -3.90 -9.74 -2.55
CA HIS A 171 -4.37 -8.63 -1.72
C HIS A 171 -5.85 -8.31 -1.98
N PRO A 172 -6.74 -8.52 -0.99
CA PRO A 172 -8.18 -8.31 -1.16
C PRO A 172 -8.62 -6.86 -1.46
N LEU A 173 -7.80 -5.86 -1.14
CA LEU A 173 -8.14 -4.45 -1.40
C LEU A 173 -7.99 -4.06 -2.88
N LEU A 174 -7.39 -4.94 -3.68
CA LEU A 174 -7.26 -4.78 -5.12
C LEU A 174 -8.43 -5.40 -5.89
N GLU A 175 -9.33 -6.11 -5.20
CA GLU A 175 -10.58 -6.62 -5.78
C GLU A 175 -11.45 -5.43 -6.28
N GLU A 176 -12.31 -5.68 -7.27
CA GLU A 176 -13.22 -4.73 -7.94
C GLU A 176 -12.57 -3.79 -8.98
N SER A 177 -11.67 -2.89 -8.57
CA SER A 177 -11.19 -1.81 -9.45
C SER A 177 -9.79 -2.01 -10.02
N LEU A 178 -8.97 -2.83 -9.35
CA LEU A 178 -7.55 -3.02 -9.64
C LEU A 178 -7.18 -4.51 -9.69
N GLU A 179 -8.15 -5.37 -10.05
CA GLU A 179 -7.95 -6.82 -10.09
C GLU A 179 -6.86 -7.24 -11.08
N GLY A 180 -6.73 -6.47 -12.16
CA GLY A 180 -5.69 -6.60 -13.17
C GLY A 180 -4.37 -5.94 -12.79
N ASP A 181 -4.23 -5.34 -11.61
CA ASP A 181 -2.98 -4.71 -11.18
C ASP A 181 -2.16 -5.57 -10.23
N GLY A 182 -0.84 -5.47 -10.38
CA GLY A 182 0.12 -6.09 -9.49
C GLY A 182 1.42 -5.29 -9.40
N TRP A 183 2.01 -5.24 -8.22
CA TRP A 183 3.28 -4.57 -7.96
C TRP A 183 4.32 -5.58 -7.53
N VAL A 184 5.46 -5.59 -8.22
CA VAL A 184 6.68 -6.26 -7.76
C VAL A 184 7.50 -5.26 -6.98
N LEU A 185 7.67 -5.52 -5.70
CA LEU A 185 8.31 -4.64 -4.73
C LEU A 185 9.57 -5.30 -4.15
N ASP A 186 10.63 -4.51 -4.05
CA ASP A 186 11.81 -4.87 -3.29
C ASP A 186 11.68 -4.36 -1.84
N MET A 187 11.52 -5.29 -0.90
CA MET A 187 11.31 -4.97 0.51
C MET A 187 12.54 -4.32 1.17
N ASN A 188 13.74 -4.40 0.56
CA ASN A 188 14.92 -3.72 1.08
C ASN A 188 14.86 -2.19 0.87
N TYR A 189 14.18 -1.77 -0.21
CA TYR A 189 14.06 -0.36 -0.60
C TYR A 189 12.70 0.23 -0.27
N LEU A 190 11.72 -0.59 0.10
CA LEU A 190 10.45 -0.14 0.66
C LEU A 190 10.58 0.09 2.16
N LYS A 191 10.37 1.32 2.62
CA LYS A 191 10.42 1.66 4.05
C LYS A 191 9.14 2.32 4.52
N LEU A 192 8.51 1.71 5.51
CA LEU A 192 7.42 2.33 6.26
C LEU A 192 8.01 3.36 7.23
N LYS A 193 7.50 4.59 7.19
CA LYS A 193 7.91 5.69 8.05
C LYS A 193 6.80 6.01 9.02
N VAL A 194 6.93 5.51 10.24
CA VAL A 194 6.02 5.78 11.36
C VAL A 194 6.60 6.93 12.19
N MET A 195 5.84 8.01 12.33
CA MET A 195 6.15 9.12 13.25
C MET A 195 5.44 8.92 14.60
N VAL A 196 4.16 8.58 14.54
CA VAL A 196 3.32 8.29 15.70
C VAL A 196 2.65 6.95 15.45
N ASN A 197 2.94 5.98 16.32
CA ASN A 197 2.28 4.67 16.25
C ASN A 197 0.80 4.80 16.63
N THR A 198 -0.04 3.83 16.25
CA THR A 198 -1.48 3.88 16.52
C THR A 198 -1.75 4.03 18.02
N GLN A 199 -2.38 5.14 18.38
CA GLN A 199 -2.78 5.46 19.75
C GLN A 199 -4.28 5.68 19.81
N LEU A 200 -4.92 5.14 20.85
CA LEU A 200 -6.30 5.43 21.18
C LEU A 200 -6.34 6.58 22.19
N LYS A 201 -6.88 7.72 21.77
CA LYS A 201 -7.22 8.83 22.66
C LYS A 201 -8.66 8.64 23.13
N THR A 202 -8.84 8.47 24.43
CA THR A 202 -10.17 8.23 25.01
C THR A 202 -10.73 9.46 25.70
N ALA A 203 -12.05 9.53 25.80
CA ALA A 203 -12.78 10.54 26.59
C ALA A 203 -12.48 11.98 26.18
N ILE A 204 -12.46 12.22 24.87
CA ILE A 204 -12.51 13.58 24.32
C ILE A 204 -13.96 14.06 24.52
N GLN A 205 -14.18 15.21 25.15
CA GLN A 205 -15.52 15.75 25.37
C GLN A 205 -15.53 17.25 25.11
N GLU A 206 -16.53 17.70 24.34
CA GLU A 206 -16.97 19.09 24.34
C GLU A 206 -17.67 19.41 25.66
N ASN A 207 -17.65 20.67 26.07
CA ASN A 207 -18.37 21.09 27.27
C ASN A 207 -19.88 20.83 27.07
N ASP A 208 -20.56 20.31 28.09
CA ASP A 208 -22.01 20.01 28.12
C ASP A 208 -22.50 18.83 27.23
N ALA A 209 -21.61 17.98 26.69
CA ALA A 209 -21.99 16.78 25.93
C ALA A 209 -22.14 15.52 26.81
N TYR A 210 -23.28 14.82 26.71
CA TYR A 210 -23.55 13.53 27.39
C TYR A 210 -23.12 12.30 26.57
N GLU A 211 -21.98 12.41 25.90
CA GLU A 211 -21.46 11.39 24.97
C GLU A 211 -19.98 11.16 25.23
N ARG A 212 -19.50 9.94 24.98
CA ARG A 212 -18.07 9.62 25.03
C ARG A 212 -17.51 9.57 23.62
N LYS A 213 -16.55 10.45 23.30
CA LYS A 213 -15.78 10.41 22.06
C LYS A 213 -14.40 9.80 22.30
N ASP A 214 -14.04 8.85 21.46
CA ASP A 214 -12.70 8.27 21.40
C ASP A 214 -12.16 8.43 19.95
N GLU A 215 -10.84 8.52 19.80
CA GLU A 215 -10.18 8.77 18.51
C GLU A 215 -8.91 7.92 18.36
N TYR A 216 -8.78 7.22 17.23
CA TYR A 216 -7.51 6.63 16.81
C TYR A 216 -6.66 7.65 16.06
N TRP A 217 -5.40 7.77 16.45
CA TRP A 217 -4.42 8.62 15.80
C TRP A 217 -3.17 7.82 15.41
N THR A 218 -2.81 7.92 14.13
CA THR A 218 -1.56 7.37 13.59
C THR A 218 -0.94 8.40 12.63
N GLU A 219 0.38 8.52 12.65
CA GLU A 219 1.13 9.29 11.65
C GLU A 219 2.14 8.37 10.97
N ILE A 220 1.87 8.09 9.70
CA ILE A 220 2.62 7.11 8.92
C ILE A 220 2.68 7.53 7.46
N GLY A 221 3.69 7.02 6.75
CA GLY A 221 3.67 7.03 5.30
C GLY A 221 4.73 6.12 4.69
N LEU A 222 4.72 6.06 3.36
CA LEU A 222 5.53 5.13 2.59
C LEU A 222 6.71 5.84 1.94
N LYS A 223 7.92 5.32 2.16
CA LYS A 223 9.12 5.75 1.45
C LYS A 223 9.56 4.67 0.48
N LEU A 224 9.45 4.96 -0.81
CA LEU A 224 10.04 4.18 -1.90
C LEU A 224 11.48 4.65 -2.14
N GLY A 225 12.45 3.81 -1.79
CA GLY A 225 13.83 3.96 -2.25
C GLY A 225 13.97 3.43 -3.67
N MET A 226 14.88 4.03 -4.47
CA MET A 226 15.31 3.53 -5.78
C MET A 226 14.15 2.97 -6.64
N LYS A 227 13.39 3.88 -7.25
CA LYS A 227 12.15 3.57 -7.99
C LYS A 227 12.31 2.49 -9.07
N GLU A 228 13.51 2.36 -9.64
CA GLU A 228 13.85 1.36 -10.66
C GLU A 228 13.61 -0.07 -10.15
N CYS A 229 13.90 -0.34 -8.86
CA CYS A 229 13.75 -1.66 -8.26
C CYS A 229 12.31 -2.14 -8.12
N HIS A 230 11.34 -1.26 -8.31
CA HIS A 230 9.92 -1.56 -8.21
C HIS A 230 9.32 -1.53 -9.61
N ARG A 231 8.31 -2.37 -9.86
CA ARG A 231 7.62 -2.38 -11.14
C ARG A 231 6.14 -2.71 -10.97
N ARG A 232 5.29 -2.03 -11.72
CA ARG A 232 3.85 -2.29 -11.79
C ARG A 232 3.54 -3.04 -13.07
N LEU A 233 2.64 -4.01 -12.97
CA LEU A 233 2.00 -4.72 -14.07
C LEU A 233 0.52 -4.37 -14.04
N THR A 234 -0.04 -4.01 -15.19
CA THR A 234 -1.47 -3.77 -15.37
C THR A 234 -1.98 -4.63 -16.52
N VAL A 235 -2.95 -5.48 -16.23
CA VAL A 235 -3.65 -6.32 -17.19
C VAL A 235 -5.00 -5.67 -17.49
N THR A 236 -5.17 -5.17 -18.71
CA THR A 236 -6.41 -4.51 -19.16
C THR A 236 -7.29 -5.50 -19.90
N ASP A 237 -8.61 -5.31 -19.83
CA ASP A 237 -9.56 -6.02 -20.71
C ASP A 237 -9.35 -5.69 -22.19
#